data_AF-A0A7J6NSZ7-F1
#
_entry.id   AF-A0A7J6NSZ7-F1
#
_cell.length_a   1.000
_cell.length_b   1.000
_cell.length_c   1.000
_cell.angle_alpha   90.00
_cell.angle_beta   90.00
_cell.angle_gamma   90.00
#
_symmetry.space_group_name_H-M   'P 1'
#
loop_
_entity.id
_entity.type
_entity.pdbx_description
1 polymer ?
#
loop_
_entity_poly.entity_id
_entity_poly.type
_entity_poly.pdbx_seq_one_letter_code
_entity_poly.pdbx_strand_id
1 'polypeptide(L)'
;MIDQLPSIPIWNLLTAIYTGVLACLCSWAVFLMPGGHGANITVLAPIWALITAFLDVSANYDQSLRSLVGAALGLFCTELVALLVTVCSTTGYSAWIGVIVSFPLTFLLAIGDPASGSKLCKLFRSDVAMESMYIPLAFPNGQPFYHGLLSSGAFAVGSVETIVATTVLNAFNLLPRSSVPAIPAFARAAADYFETLATYVTSGTDHLNFIDRQRAHFDVAWRAAAKAAPNPKIRSIIYQMSSELIALRQTLRDGSYSQSILHYIWHPIVPDLVDLRLEVVYWLRQTAMPLRPGEDIDETELLAIAEQVQGRLTDESLLYSKAVVSGESALSPANDIVRFQFAFSLIAHFAVLADEFHTLIREYEMSLPEKTNRFDWWGRLRRYLAECKEYWIHWWHLPFWAFGNMTLRQRLVHPLRLSLSITLFALPLIAWAQGEPVVESYGFWGLVPLLFCLLPTPGASLVKGTKRIIGTLLAAVTAIICVSANPRNIPAYEVELFVVVTLGKLVSLYPSIDYAGTVFAFTWMIIGIVPSLNETYDRTQMIYWSLWRVALTLIGTFGGTVITCFVFPTFAMTKLNKESAHELLTPG
;
A
#
# COMPACT_ATOMS: atom_id res chain seq x y z
N MET A 1 -13.55 29.15 0.51
CA MET A 1 -13.44 28.09 -0.53
C MET A 1 -12.00 27.59 -0.72
N ILE A 2 -11.00 28.17 -0.03
CA ILE A 2 -9.60 27.70 -0.01
C ILE A 2 -9.37 26.65 1.12
N ASP A 3 -10.27 26.54 2.09
CA ASP A 3 -10.19 25.58 3.22
C ASP A 3 -10.62 24.15 2.90
N GLN A 4 -10.83 23.81 1.63
CA GLN A 4 -11.19 22.45 1.17
C GLN A 4 -10.14 21.85 0.22
N LEU A 5 -8.93 22.43 0.13
CA LEU A 5 -7.83 21.71 -0.50
C LEU A 5 -7.46 20.54 0.43
N PRO A 6 -7.52 19.28 -0.04
CA PRO A 6 -7.06 18.16 0.77
C PRO A 6 -5.60 18.42 1.11
N SER A 7 -5.29 18.61 2.40
CA SER A 7 -3.92 18.74 2.86
C SER A 7 -3.14 17.52 2.35
N ILE A 8 -2.27 17.73 1.37
CA ILE A 8 -1.43 16.66 0.84
C ILE A 8 -0.58 16.18 2.02
N PRO A 9 -0.67 14.90 2.43
CA PRO A 9 0.15 14.41 3.52
C PRO A 9 1.62 14.67 3.16
N ILE A 10 2.36 15.35 4.03
CA ILE A 10 3.78 15.71 3.80
C ILE A 10 4.58 14.46 3.41
N TRP A 11 4.26 13.32 4.01
CA TRP A 11 4.83 12.02 3.66
C TRP A 11 4.67 11.63 2.19
N ASN A 12 3.47 11.84 1.63
CA ASN A 12 3.18 11.50 0.24
C ASN A 12 3.94 12.42 -0.71
N LEU A 13 4.04 13.71 -0.38
CA LEU A 13 4.83 14.68 -1.13
C LEU A 13 6.33 14.33 -1.10
N LEU A 14 6.88 14.02 0.08
CA LEU A 14 8.28 13.63 0.22
C LEU A 14 8.58 12.33 -0.53
N THR A 15 7.67 11.34 -0.46
CA THR A 15 7.82 10.08 -1.20
C THR A 15 7.82 10.34 -2.70
N ALA A 16 6.94 11.20 -3.18
CA ALA A 16 6.88 11.57 -4.60
C ALA A 16 8.17 12.27 -5.07
N ILE A 17 8.68 13.24 -4.31
CA ILE A 17 9.94 13.94 -4.61
C ILE A 17 11.10 12.97 -4.62
N TYR A 18 11.18 12.09 -3.61
CA TYR A 18 12.20 11.05 -3.51
C TYR A 18 12.19 10.13 -4.74
N THR A 19 11.01 9.70 -5.16
CA THR A 19 10.84 8.90 -6.39
C THR A 19 11.28 9.67 -7.64
N GLY A 20 11.00 10.97 -7.73
CA GLY A 20 11.49 11.83 -8.81
C GLY A 20 13.02 11.87 -8.89
N VAL A 21 13.69 12.08 -7.74
CA VAL A 21 15.16 12.05 -7.65
C VAL A 21 15.70 10.70 -8.09
N LEU A 22 15.11 9.60 -7.62
CA LEU A 22 15.57 8.26 -7.98
C LEU A 22 15.36 7.93 -9.46
N ALA A 23 14.28 8.39 -10.08
CA ALA A 23 14.10 8.19 -11.51
C ALA A 23 15.19 8.92 -12.32
N CYS A 24 15.54 10.15 -11.94
CA CYS A 24 16.68 10.87 -12.54
C CYS A 24 18.03 10.21 -12.22
N LEU A 25 18.19 9.61 -11.04
CA LEU A 25 19.42 8.86 -10.74
C LEU A 25 19.53 7.63 -11.61
N CYS A 26 18.43 6.88 -11.82
CA CYS A 26 18.36 5.67 -12.65
C CYS A 26 18.38 5.95 -14.17
N SER A 27 18.16 7.20 -14.60
CA SER A 27 18.08 7.56 -16.02
C SER A 27 19.43 7.46 -16.73
N TRP A 28 20.56 7.46 -16.01
CA TRP A 28 21.91 7.27 -16.57
C TRP A 28 22.02 6.05 -17.48
N ALA A 29 21.29 4.97 -17.18
CA ALA A 29 21.24 3.76 -18.00
C ALA A 29 20.70 4.05 -19.42
N VAL A 30 19.85 5.07 -19.56
CA VAL A 30 19.33 5.54 -20.84
C VAL A 30 20.37 6.37 -21.58
N PHE A 31 21.15 7.21 -20.88
CA PHE A 31 22.13 8.12 -21.49
C PHE A 31 23.49 7.47 -21.80
N LEU A 32 23.84 6.35 -21.17
CA LEU A 32 25.05 5.59 -21.52
C LEU A 32 24.91 4.76 -22.81
N MET A 33 23.67 4.48 -23.23
CA MET A 33 23.39 3.81 -24.51
C MET A 33 22.40 4.63 -25.35
N PRO A 34 22.75 5.87 -25.76
CA PRO A 34 21.80 6.80 -26.39
C PRO A 34 21.44 6.42 -27.84
N GLY A 35 22.09 5.41 -28.43
CA GLY A 35 21.86 4.97 -29.81
C GLY A 35 21.06 3.66 -29.94
N GLY A 36 20.05 3.66 -30.81
CA GLY A 36 19.41 2.44 -31.34
C GLY A 36 18.37 1.77 -30.43
N HIS A 37 18.14 0.47 -30.65
CA HIS A 37 17.12 -0.33 -29.95
C HIS A 37 17.35 -0.46 -28.43
N GLY A 38 18.58 -0.23 -27.93
CA GLY A 38 18.93 -0.29 -26.51
C GLY A 38 18.20 0.75 -25.65
N ALA A 39 18.06 1.98 -26.15
CA ALA A 39 17.37 3.07 -25.43
C ALA A 39 15.87 2.78 -25.19
N ASN A 40 15.23 1.99 -26.06
CA ASN A 40 13.84 1.57 -25.89
C ASN A 40 13.65 0.65 -24.68
N ILE A 41 14.70 -0.05 -24.25
CA ILE A 41 14.67 -1.02 -23.16
C ILE A 41 15.24 -0.41 -21.88
N THR A 42 16.34 0.33 -21.98
CA THR A 42 16.99 0.94 -20.79
C THR A 42 16.12 2.00 -20.13
N VAL A 43 15.15 2.60 -20.85
CA VAL A 43 14.11 3.47 -20.25
C VAL A 43 13.29 2.76 -19.17
N LEU A 44 13.28 1.42 -19.14
CA LEU A 44 12.64 0.66 -18.07
C LEU A 44 13.30 0.94 -16.70
N ALA A 45 14.58 1.33 -16.62
CA ALA A 45 15.24 1.60 -15.35
C ALA A 45 14.59 2.75 -14.55
N PRO A 46 14.41 3.97 -15.09
CA PRO A 46 13.68 5.03 -14.38
C PRO A 46 12.19 4.72 -14.17
N ILE A 47 11.58 3.91 -15.05
CA ILE A 47 10.20 3.41 -14.86
C ILE A 47 10.12 2.49 -13.63
N TRP A 48 11.09 1.61 -13.42
CA TRP A 48 11.12 0.73 -12.25
C TRP A 48 11.47 1.47 -10.97
N ALA A 49 12.26 2.53 -11.05
CA ALA A 49 12.44 3.46 -9.95
C ALA A 49 11.10 4.09 -9.52
N LEU A 50 10.26 4.53 -10.48
CA LEU A 50 8.91 5.03 -10.19
C LEU A 50 8.06 4.05 -9.38
N ILE A 51 8.13 2.76 -9.73
CA ILE A 51 7.33 1.70 -9.11
C ILE A 51 7.90 1.27 -7.75
N THR A 52 9.22 1.11 -7.64
CA THR A 52 9.86 0.53 -6.46
C THR A 52 10.27 1.54 -5.40
N ALA A 53 10.56 2.79 -5.78
CA ALA A 53 10.96 3.84 -4.86
C ALA A 53 9.87 4.14 -3.83
N PHE A 54 10.16 3.85 -2.56
CA PHE A 54 9.41 4.32 -1.41
C PHE A 54 10.37 4.75 -0.30
N LEU A 55 9.97 5.77 0.46
CA LEU A 55 10.68 6.19 1.67
C LEU A 55 10.48 5.21 2.84
N ASP A 56 9.51 4.30 2.75
CA ASP A 56 9.38 3.18 3.67
C ASP A 56 10.35 2.06 3.28
N VAL A 57 11.28 1.76 4.20
CA VAL A 57 12.27 0.68 4.07
C VAL A 57 11.57 -0.63 3.72
N SER A 58 10.58 -1.05 4.50
CA SER A 58 9.96 -2.36 4.35
C SER A 58 9.28 -2.52 2.98
N ALA A 59 8.55 -1.49 2.54
CA ALA A 59 7.86 -1.49 1.25
C ALA A 59 8.84 -1.44 0.08
N ASN A 60 9.89 -0.62 0.17
CA ASN A 60 10.92 -0.50 -0.85
C ASN A 60 11.68 -1.82 -1.02
N TYR A 61 12.10 -2.45 0.09
CA TYR A 61 12.79 -3.74 0.06
C TYR A 61 11.90 -4.86 -0.50
N ASP A 62 10.63 -4.97 -0.07
CA ASP A 62 9.70 -5.99 -0.60
C ASP A 62 9.52 -5.84 -2.12
N GLN A 63 9.23 -4.61 -2.58
CA GLN A 63 9.00 -4.35 -4.01
C GLN A 63 10.26 -4.56 -4.84
N SER A 64 11.40 -4.02 -4.42
CA SER A 64 12.65 -4.13 -5.17
C SER A 64 13.18 -5.56 -5.20
N LEU A 65 13.15 -6.29 -4.08
CA LEU A 65 13.64 -7.67 -4.04
C LEU A 65 12.78 -8.60 -4.91
N ARG A 66 11.45 -8.48 -4.82
CA ARG A 66 10.53 -9.29 -5.64
C ARG A 66 10.66 -8.96 -7.14
N SER A 67 10.95 -7.70 -7.48
CA SER A 67 11.28 -7.30 -8.85
C SER A 67 12.61 -7.89 -9.32
N LEU A 68 13.66 -7.89 -8.49
CA LEU A 68 14.96 -8.50 -8.83
C LEU A 68 14.84 -10.01 -9.06
N VAL A 69 14.16 -10.72 -8.16
CA VAL A 69 13.93 -12.16 -8.33
C VAL A 69 13.07 -12.41 -9.57
N GLY A 70 12.03 -11.60 -9.80
CA GLY A 70 11.20 -11.69 -11.01
C GLY A 70 12.01 -11.50 -12.29
N ALA A 71 12.88 -10.49 -12.35
CA ALA A 71 13.70 -10.18 -13.52
C ALA A 71 14.73 -11.28 -13.80
N ALA A 72 15.30 -11.89 -12.75
CA ALA A 72 16.23 -13.02 -12.88
C ALA A 72 15.52 -14.30 -13.37
N LEU A 73 14.32 -14.60 -12.84
CA LEU A 73 13.51 -15.72 -13.31
C LEU A 73 13.07 -15.52 -14.77
N GLY A 74 12.63 -14.31 -15.12
CA GLY A 74 12.26 -13.97 -16.49
C GLY A 74 13.44 -14.09 -17.45
N LEU A 75 14.63 -13.60 -17.08
CA LEU A 75 15.86 -13.77 -17.86
C LEU A 75 16.16 -15.26 -18.09
N PHE A 76 16.17 -16.05 -17.02
CA PHE A 76 16.43 -17.49 -17.12
C PHE A 76 15.46 -18.18 -18.09
N CYS A 77 14.17 -17.86 -18.01
CA CYS A 77 13.18 -18.39 -18.94
C CYS A 77 13.39 -17.90 -20.37
N THR A 78 13.75 -16.62 -20.58
CA THR A 78 14.11 -16.09 -21.91
C THR A 78 15.26 -16.87 -22.52
N GLU A 79 16.37 -16.99 -21.79
CA GLU A 79 17.58 -17.67 -22.25
C GLU A 79 17.28 -19.14 -22.59
N LEU A 80 16.52 -19.84 -21.73
CA LEU A 80 16.13 -21.22 -21.93
C LEU A 80 15.28 -21.41 -23.21
N VAL A 81 14.26 -20.59 -23.39
CA VAL A 81 13.38 -20.67 -24.58
C VAL A 81 14.14 -20.27 -25.84
N ALA A 82 14.91 -19.17 -25.78
CA ALA A 82 15.70 -18.71 -26.91
C ALA A 82 16.74 -19.75 -27.35
N LEU A 83 17.42 -20.41 -26.41
CA LEU A 83 18.33 -21.51 -26.68
C LEU A 83 17.61 -22.70 -27.33
N LEU A 84 16.50 -23.14 -26.74
CA LEU A 84 15.73 -24.28 -27.24
C LEU A 84 15.23 -24.04 -28.67
N VAL A 85 14.66 -22.86 -28.94
CA VAL A 85 14.17 -22.52 -30.28
C VAL A 85 15.32 -22.40 -31.28
N THR A 86 16.44 -21.79 -30.88
CA THR A 86 17.60 -21.62 -31.76
C THR A 86 18.24 -22.96 -32.12
N VAL A 87 18.33 -23.90 -31.17
CA VAL A 87 18.88 -25.25 -31.41
C VAL A 87 17.95 -26.09 -32.28
N CYS A 88 16.63 -25.96 -32.10
CA CYS A 88 15.64 -26.71 -32.86
C CYS A 88 15.36 -26.14 -34.25
N SER A 89 15.84 -24.94 -34.57
CA SER A 89 15.57 -24.23 -35.83
C SER A 89 16.80 -24.19 -36.72
N THR A 90 16.65 -24.51 -38.00
CA THR A 90 17.73 -24.47 -38.98
C THR A 90 18.06 -23.06 -39.47
N THR A 91 17.20 -22.07 -39.21
CA THR A 91 17.31 -20.69 -39.70
C THR A 91 17.56 -19.66 -38.58
N GLY A 92 17.95 -20.11 -37.38
CA GLY A 92 18.10 -19.27 -36.20
C GLY A 92 16.80 -19.08 -35.40
N TYR A 93 16.79 -18.15 -34.45
CA TYR A 93 15.65 -17.94 -33.55
C TYR A 93 14.37 -17.52 -34.30
N SER A 94 13.25 -18.18 -34.00
CA SER A 94 11.92 -17.85 -34.53
C SER A 94 11.00 -17.32 -33.43
N ALA A 95 10.59 -16.05 -33.53
CA ALA A 95 9.70 -15.41 -32.55
C ALA A 95 8.33 -16.11 -32.43
N TRP A 96 7.82 -16.66 -33.53
CA TRP A 96 6.59 -17.45 -33.57
C TRP A 96 6.67 -18.69 -32.67
N ILE A 97 7.75 -19.47 -32.83
CA ILE A 97 7.99 -20.67 -32.04
C ILE A 97 8.28 -20.28 -30.59
N GLY A 98 9.08 -19.23 -30.37
CA GLY A 98 9.40 -18.73 -29.04
C GLY A 98 8.16 -18.36 -28.22
N VAL A 99 7.22 -17.62 -28.79
CA VAL A 99 5.96 -17.28 -28.12
C VAL A 99 5.12 -18.52 -27.80
N ILE A 100 4.99 -19.47 -28.74
CA ILE A 100 4.22 -20.70 -28.51
C ILE A 100 4.84 -21.55 -27.39
N VAL A 101 6.17 -21.72 -27.41
CA VAL A 101 6.91 -22.47 -26.39
C VAL A 101 6.89 -21.77 -25.04
N SER A 102 6.78 -20.44 -25.01
CA SER A 102 6.69 -19.66 -23.77
C SER A 102 5.35 -19.81 -23.05
N PHE A 103 4.26 -20.23 -23.72
CA PHE A 103 2.93 -20.39 -23.12
C PHE A 103 2.90 -21.18 -21.79
N PRO A 104 3.44 -22.41 -21.71
CA PRO A 104 3.46 -23.16 -20.46
C PRO A 104 4.28 -22.47 -19.35
N LEU A 105 5.38 -21.81 -19.69
CA LEU A 105 6.18 -21.05 -18.72
C LEU A 105 5.44 -19.81 -18.22
N THR A 106 4.72 -19.13 -19.12
CA THR A 106 3.83 -18.01 -18.79
C THR A 106 2.82 -18.42 -17.72
N PHE A 107 2.21 -19.59 -17.90
CA PHE A 107 1.23 -20.10 -16.95
C PHE A 107 1.86 -20.33 -15.58
N LEU A 108 3.06 -20.91 -15.53
CA LEU A 108 3.80 -21.12 -14.28
C LEU A 108 4.16 -19.80 -13.59
N LEU A 109 4.63 -18.80 -14.35
CA LEU A 109 4.94 -17.48 -13.82
C LEU A 109 3.68 -16.73 -13.36
N ALA A 110 2.56 -16.89 -14.06
CA ALA A 110 1.28 -16.30 -13.72
C ALA A 110 0.64 -16.91 -12.46
N ILE A 111 1.04 -18.12 -12.05
CA ILE A 111 0.69 -18.64 -10.70
C ILE A 111 1.32 -17.78 -9.60
N GLY A 112 2.42 -17.07 -9.88
CA GLY A 112 2.97 -16.06 -8.98
C GLY A 112 2.08 -14.84 -8.76
N ASP A 113 1.00 -14.65 -9.53
CA ASP A 113 0.11 -13.51 -9.36
C ASP A 113 -0.65 -13.58 -8.02
N PRO A 114 -0.76 -12.46 -7.27
CA PRO A 114 -1.53 -12.42 -6.02
C PRO A 114 -2.96 -12.95 -6.13
N ALA A 115 -3.59 -12.82 -7.29
CA ALA A 115 -4.96 -13.30 -7.53
C ALA A 115 -5.11 -14.82 -7.50
N SER A 116 -4.03 -15.58 -7.70
CA SER A 116 -4.04 -17.04 -7.60
C SER A 116 -4.05 -17.53 -6.13
N GLY A 117 -3.64 -16.65 -5.20
CA GLY A 117 -3.45 -16.98 -3.80
C GLY A 117 -2.27 -17.93 -3.53
N SER A 118 -1.35 -18.08 -4.49
CA SER A 118 -0.11 -18.85 -4.31
C SER A 118 0.86 -18.14 -3.37
N LYS A 119 1.65 -18.90 -2.60
CA LYS A 119 2.76 -18.35 -1.81
C LYS A 119 3.89 -17.77 -2.68
N LEU A 120 3.94 -18.12 -3.97
CA LEU A 120 4.91 -17.58 -4.92
C LEU A 120 4.78 -16.06 -5.10
N CYS A 121 3.61 -15.49 -4.86
CA CYS A 121 3.41 -14.04 -4.94
C CYS A 121 4.29 -13.28 -3.94
N LYS A 122 4.73 -13.91 -2.85
CA LYS A 122 5.66 -13.33 -1.87
C LYS A 122 7.13 -13.43 -2.29
N LEU A 123 7.45 -14.26 -3.29
CA LEU A 123 8.81 -14.53 -3.74
C LEU A 123 9.23 -13.59 -4.87
N PHE A 124 8.36 -13.42 -5.86
CA PHE A 124 8.64 -12.61 -7.04
C PHE A 124 7.39 -11.89 -7.54
N ARG A 125 7.61 -10.92 -8.41
CA ARG A 125 6.57 -10.22 -9.15
C ARG A 125 6.31 -10.91 -10.48
N SER A 126 5.12 -11.49 -10.65
CA SER A 126 4.73 -12.25 -11.84
C SER A 126 4.79 -11.38 -13.10
N ASP A 127 4.28 -10.15 -13.02
CA ASP A 127 4.33 -9.16 -14.10
C ASP A 127 5.76 -8.89 -14.57
N VAL A 128 6.68 -8.60 -13.64
CA VAL A 128 8.11 -8.38 -13.93
C VAL A 128 8.74 -9.60 -14.61
N ALA A 129 8.48 -10.80 -14.10
CA ALA A 129 9.01 -12.04 -14.67
C ALA A 129 8.47 -12.31 -16.08
N MET A 130 7.17 -12.11 -16.30
CA MET A 130 6.54 -12.27 -17.60
C MET A 130 7.00 -11.22 -18.61
N GLU A 131 7.22 -9.97 -18.21
CA GLU A 131 7.75 -8.93 -19.10
C GLU A 131 9.19 -9.21 -19.52
N SER A 132 10.04 -9.57 -18.54
CA SER A 132 11.42 -9.95 -18.77
C SER A 132 11.55 -11.22 -19.64
N MET A 133 10.49 -12.04 -19.69
CA MET A 133 10.40 -13.22 -20.54
C MET A 133 9.82 -12.93 -21.94
N TYR A 134 8.62 -12.36 -22.02
CA TYR A 134 7.88 -12.24 -23.28
C TYR A 134 8.44 -11.19 -24.22
N ILE A 135 8.88 -10.05 -23.69
CA ILE A 135 9.31 -8.94 -24.55
C ILE A 135 10.50 -9.37 -25.41
N PRO A 136 11.59 -9.94 -24.85
CA PRO A 136 12.71 -10.43 -25.64
C PRO A 136 12.35 -11.57 -26.59
N LEU A 137 11.39 -12.43 -26.24
CA LEU A 137 11.02 -13.58 -27.06
C LEU A 137 10.10 -13.19 -28.24
N ALA A 138 9.16 -12.27 -28.02
CA ALA A 138 8.21 -11.83 -29.05
C ALA A 138 8.81 -10.77 -29.98
N PHE A 139 9.63 -9.86 -29.45
CA PHE A 139 10.24 -8.75 -30.19
C PHE A 139 11.76 -8.73 -29.96
N PRO A 140 12.50 -9.76 -30.44
CA PRO A 140 13.92 -9.92 -30.18
C PRO A 140 14.82 -8.94 -30.94
N ASN A 141 14.32 -8.27 -32.00
CA ASN A 141 15.12 -7.50 -32.96
C ASN A 141 16.37 -8.28 -33.45
N GLY A 142 16.20 -9.58 -33.69
CA GLY A 142 17.27 -10.49 -34.09
C GLY A 142 18.26 -10.92 -32.98
N GLN A 143 18.16 -10.38 -31.75
CA GLN A 143 19.08 -10.65 -30.65
C GLN A 143 18.35 -10.94 -29.33
N PRO A 144 17.65 -12.08 -29.20
CA PRO A 144 16.82 -12.39 -28.03
C PRO A 144 17.61 -12.38 -26.70
N PHE A 145 18.83 -12.92 -26.71
CA PHE A 145 19.71 -13.00 -25.53
C PHE A 145 20.14 -11.61 -25.04
N TYR A 146 20.57 -10.75 -25.96
CA TYR A 146 20.96 -9.38 -25.62
C TYR A 146 19.76 -8.56 -25.14
N HIS A 147 18.61 -8.69 -25.80
CA HIS A 147 17.36 -8.04 -25.37
C HIS A 147 16.91 -8.52 -23.98
N GLY A 148 17.06 -9.81 -23.68
CA GLY A 148 16.79 -10.39 -22.36
C GLY A 148 17.68 -9.78 -21.28
N LEU A 149 18.99 -9.75 -21.52
CA LEU A 149 19.95 -9.16 -20.60
C LEU A 149 19.70 -7.67 -20.36
N LEU A 150 19.43 -6.89 -21.41
CA LEU A 150 19.11 -5.47 -21.30
C LEU A 150 17.83 -5.22 -20.52
N SER A 151 16.78 -6.01 -20.80
CA SER A 151 15.50 -5.90 -20.11
C SER A 151 15.71 -6.13 -18.61
N SER A 152 16.18 -7.32 -18.22
CA SER A 152 16.41 -7.67 -16.82
C SER A 152 17.44 -6.77 -16.14
N GLY A 153 18.45 -6.30 -16.87
CA GLY A 153 19.42 -5.32 -16.39
C GLY A 153 18.76 -3.98 -16.02
N ALA A 154 17.82 -3.49 -16.84
CA ALA A 154 17.09 -2.26 -16.54
C ALA A 154 16.21 -2.40 -15.29
N PHE A 155 15.53 -3.54 -15.11
CA PHE A 155 14.81 -3.85 -13.85
C PHE A 155 15.75 -3.87 -12.65
N ALA A 156 16.95 -4.42 -12.81
CA ALA A 156 17.95 -4.52 -11.75
C ALA A 156 18.47 -3.15 -11.34
N VAL A 157 18.83 -2.28 -12.30
CA VAL A 157 19.24 -0.89 -12.03
C VAL A 157 18.16 -0.15 -11.24
N GLY A 158 16.92 -0.14 -11.75
CA GLY A 158 15.81 0.54 -11.09
C GLY A 158 15.50 0.03 -9.68
N SER A 159 15.78 -1.24 -9.38
CA SER A 159 15.50 -1.85 -8.07
C SER A 159 16.68 -1.78 -7.09
N VAL A 160 17.92 -1.89 -7.57
CA VAL A 160 19.13 -1.85 -6.72
C VAL A 160 19.39 -0.44 -6.24
N GLU A 161 19.29 0.57 -7.12
CA GLU A 161 19.55 1.96 -6.75
C GLU A 161 18.55 2.47 -5.70
N THR A 162 17.28 2.09 -5.84
CA THR A 162 16.25 2.42 -4.84
C THR A 162 16.53 1.74 -3.49
N ILE A 163 17.00 0.49 -3.48
CA ILE A 163 17.44 -0.19 -2.24
C ILE A 163 18.61 0.57 -1.63
N VAL A 164 19.68 0.83 -2.39
CA VAL A 164 20.90 1.47 -1.90
C VAL A 164 20.58 2.84 -1.32
N ALA A 165 19.85 3.68 -2.04
CA ALA A 165 19.47 5.01 -1.58
C ALA A 165 18.63 4.98 -0.30
N THR A 166 17.59 4.13 -0.24
CA THR A 166 16.74 4.02 0.95
C THR A 166 17.53 3.46 2.14
N THR A 167 18.45 2.53 1.91
CA THR A 167 19.33 1.96 2.95
C THR A 167 20.27 3.03 3.50
N VAL A 168 20.86 3.85 2.64
CA VAL A 168 21.73 4.96 3.04
C VAL A 168 20.93 5.97 3.85
N LEU A 169 19.77 6.40 3.39
CA LEU A 169 18.90 7.32 4.14
C LEU A 169 18.48 6.73 5.49
N ASN A 170 18.17 5.43 5.55
CA ASN A 170 17.84 4.74 6.80
C ASN A 170 19.05 4.68 7.75
N ALA A 171 20.23 4.43 7.21
CA ALA A 171 21.48 4.37 7.96
C ALA A 171 21.80 5.71 8.63
N PHE A 172 21.61 6.82 7.91
CA PHE A 172 21.81 8.17 8.45
C PHE A 172 20.63 8.69 9.27
N ASN A 173 19.58 7.89 9.52
CA ASN A 173 18.31 8.31 10.13
C ASN A 173 17.68 9.55 9.44
N LEU A 174 17.89 9.70 8.14
CA LEU A 174 17.35 10.78 7.31
C LEU A 174 16.00 10.43 6.67
N LEU A 175 15.55 9.18 6.78
CA LEU A 175 14.21 8.81 6.34
C LEU A 175 13.17 9.53 7.20
N PRO A 176 12.21 10.25 6.59
CA PRO A 176 11.08 10.76 7.35
C PRO A 176 10.30 9.57 7.91
N ARG A 177 9.57 9.76 9.00
CA ARG A 177 8.75 8.69 9.57
C ARG A 177 7.41 8.66 8.83
N SER A 178 7.07 7.50 8.25
CA SER A 178 5.82 7.27 7.49
C SER A 178 4.56 7.40 8.35
N SER A 179 4.70 7.16 9.64
CA SER A 179 3.65 7.32 10.64
C SER A 179 4.25 7.72 11.98
N VAL A 180 3.41 8.32 12.83
CA VAL A 180 3.71 8.46 14.25
C VAL A 180 3.96 7.05 14.81
N PRO A 181 5.00 6.82 15.63
CA PRO A 181 5.28 5.50 16.21
C PRO A 181 4.02 4.89 16.83
N ALA A 182 3.84 3.57 16.70
CA ALA A 182 2.56 2.91 16.97
C ALA A 182 2.01 3.18 18.37
N ILE A 183 2.87 3.24 19.40
CA ILE A 183 2.49 3.50 20.79
C ILE A 183 1.97 4.95 20.97
N PRO A 184 2.72 6.01 20.59
CA PRO A 184 2.19 7.38 20.54
C PRO A 184 0.92 7.56 19.70
N ALA A 185 0.82 6.85 18.56
CA ALA A 185 -0.37 6.90 17.72
C ALA A 185 -1.59 6.28 18.43
N PHE A 186 -1.39 5.17 19.15
CA PHE A 186 -2.40 4.58 20.01
C PHE A 186 -2.80 5.52 21.15
N ALA A 187 -1.84 6.15 21.84
CA ALA A 187 -2.13 7.06 22.94
C ALA A 187 -3.05 8.22 22.50
N ARG A 188 -2.77 8.83 21.34
CA ARG A 188 -3.66 9.86 20.75
C ARG A 188 -5.02 9.31 20.35
N ALA A 189 -5.05 8.18 19.64
CA ALA A 189 -6.30 7.59 19.21
C ALA A 189 -7.18 7.13 20.39
N ALA A 190 -6.57 6.63 21.46
CA ALA A 190 -7.23 6.27 22.70
C ALA A 190 -7.79 7.51 23.40
N ALA A 191 -7.02 8.60 23.47
CA ALA A 191 -7.48 9.87 24.02
C ALA A 191 -8.69 10.42 23.27
N ASP A 192 -8.61 10.52 21.94
CA ASP A 192 -9.70 11.08 21.12
C ASP A 192 -10.96 10.20 21.16
N TYR A 193 -10.78 8.87 21.20
CA TYR A 193 -11.90 7.94 21.27
C TYR A 193 -12.56 7.94 22.65
N PHE A 194 -11.76 7.93 23.73
CA PHE A 194 -12.26 8.08 25.09
C PHE A 194 -12.98 9.42 25.28
N GLU A 195 -12.39 10.53 24.83
CA GLU A 195 -13.00 11.86 24.87
C GLU A 195 -14.38 11.84 24.21
N THR A 196 -14.48 11.21 23.03
CA THR A 196 -15.74 11.05 22.31
C THR A 196 -16.75 10.24 23.13
N LEU A 197 -16.36 9.06 23.65
CA LEU A 197 -17.26 8.17 24.39
C LEU A 197 -17.74 8.80 25.70
N ALA A 198 -16.84 9.43 26.47
CA ALA A 198 -17.17 10.09 27.73
C ALA A 198 -18.05 11.34 27.51
N THR A 199 -17.84 12.08 26.41
CA THR A 199 -18.67 13.25 26.07
C THR A 199 -20.10 12.87 25.70
N TYR A 200 -20.25 11.81 24.91
CA TYR A 200 -21.54 11.36 24.40
C TYR A 200 -22.12 10.21 25.22
N VAL A 201 -21.74 10.09 26.50
CA VAL A 201 -22.17 8.95 27.32
C VAL A 201 -23.70 8.91 27.47
N THR A 202 -24.36 10.07 27.52
CA THR A 202 -25.83 10.18 27.66
C THR A 202 -26.59 10.28 26.33
N SER A 203 -25.90 10.59 25.22
CA SER A 203 -26.50 10.82 23.89
C SER A 203 -25.87 9.96 22.78
N GLY A 204 -25.30 8.81 23.15
CA GLY A 204 -24.52 7.97 22.24
C GLY A 204 -25.29 7.52 20.99
N THR A 205 -26.59 7.24 21.12
CA THR A 205 -27.46 6.84 20.00
C THR A 205 -27.57 7.91 18.91
N ASP A 206 -27.60 9.18 19.31
CA ASP A 206 -27.77 10.31 18.39
C ASP A 206 -26.48 10.59 17.60
N HIS A 207 -25.34 10.13 18.13
CA HIS A 207 -24.01 10.38 17.57
C HIS A 207 -23.28 9.11 17.09
N LEU A 208 -23.99 8.00 16.88
CA LEU A 208 -23.41 6.70 16.49
C LEU A 208 -22.49 6.77 15.27
N ASN A 209 -22.87 7.51 14.23
CA ASN A 209 -22.07 7.65 13.02
C ASN A 209 -20.70 8.30 13.29
N PHE A 210 -20.63 9.25 14.22
CA PHE A 210 -19.39 9.90 14.62
C PHE A 210 -18.54 8.96 15.49
N ILE A 211 -19.15 8.30 16.47
CA ILE A 211 -18.51 7.31 17.34
C ILE A 211 -17.92 6.15 16.51
N ASP A 212 -18.63 5.66 15.49
CA ASP A 212 -18.17 4.56 14.64
C ASP A 212 -17.02 4.97 13.72
N ARG A 213 -16.93 6.25 13.30
CA ARG A 213 -15.75 6.77 12.60
C ARG A 213 -14.52 6.81 13.50
N GLN A 214 -14.66 7.29 14.74
CA GLN A 214 -13.55 7.33 15.70
C GLN A 214 -13.07 5.92 16.07
N ARG A 215 -14.01 4.98 16.24
CA ARG A 215 -13.69 3.57 16.45
C ARG A 215 -12.82 3.01 15.32
N ALA A 216 -13.13 3.30 14.06
CA ALA A 216 -12.35 2.78 12.94
C ALA A 216 -10.88 3.25 13.00
N HIS A 217 -10.63 4.50 13.40
CA HIS A 217 -9.27 5.01 13.63
C HIS A 217 -8.59 4.32 14.82
N PHE A 218 -9.30 4.17 15.94
CA PHE A 218 -8.81 3.47 17.13
C PHE A 218 -8.45 2.01 16.84
N ASP A 219 -9.30 1.28 16.10
CA ASP A 219 -9.14 -0.15 15.77
C ASP A 219 -7.89 -0.46 14.95
N VAL A 220 -7.42 0.50 14.17
CA VAL A 220 -6.13 0.39 13.45
C VAL A 220 -4.97 0.66 14.39
N ALA A 221 -5.10 1.68 15.25
CA ALA A 221 -4.04 2.13 16.15
C ALA A 221 -3.70 1.10 17.25
N TRP A 222 -4.70 0.56 17.95
CA TRP A 222 -4.42 -0.36 19.07
C TRP A 222 -3.82 -1.69 18.61
N ARG A 223 -4.23 -2.21 17.44
CA ARG A 223 -3.65 -3.44 16.86
C ARG A 223 -2.19 -3.23 16.46
N ALA A 224 -1.89 -2.07 15.87
CA ALA A 224 -0.52 -1.71 15.51
C ALA A 224 0.35 -1.56 16.77
N ALA A 225 -0.16 -0.89 17.82
CA ALA A 225 0.54 -0.70 19.08
C ALA A 225 0.77 -2.00 19.84
N ALA A 226 -0.23 -2.89 19.92
CA ALA A 226 -0.09 -4.20 20.56
C ALA A 226 0.97 -5.07 19.88
N LYS A 227 1.05 -5.01 18.53
CA LYS A 227 2.10 -5.68 17.75
C LYS A 227 3.49 -5.08 17.98
N ALA A 228 3.56 -3.75 18.12
CA ALA A 228 4.81 -3.02 18.32
C ALA A 228 5.26 -2.93 19.79
N ALA A 229 4.44 -3.40 20.74
CA ALA A 229 4.72 -3.30 22.16
C ALA A 229 6.04 -4.04 22.53
N PRO A 230 6.99 -3.36 23.19
CA PRO A 230 8.34 -3.88 23.42
C PRO A 230 8.38 -4.95 24.52
N ASN A 231 7.43 -4.93 25.46
CA ASN A 231 7.34 -5.92 26.52
C ASN A 231 5.87 -6.42 26.68
N PRO A 232 5.66 -7.58 27.32
CA PRO A 232 4.33 -8.13 27.55
C PRO A 232 3.43 -7.25 28.42
N LYS A 233 4.00 -6.46 29.36
CA LYS A 233 3.24 -5.57 30.24
C LYS A 233 2.56 -4.45 29.45
N ILE A 234 3.31 -3.74 28.61
CA ILE A 234 2.80 -2.70 27.70
C ILE A 234 1.77 -3.29 26.73
N ARG A 235 1.99 -4.52 26.25
CA ARG A 235 0.99 -5.20 25.40
C ARG A 235 -0.31 -5.47 26.15
N SER A 236 -0.22 -5.91 27.41
CA SER A 236 -1.36 -6.20 28.28
C SER A 236 -2.19 -4.95 28.54
N ILE A 237 -1.56 -3.85 28.95
CA ILE A 237 -2.26 -2.61 29.27
C ILE A 237 -2.95 -2.00 28.03
N ILE A 238 -2.30 -2.05 26.85
CA ILE A 238 -2.93 -1.63 25.57
C ILE A 238 -4.20 -2.46 25.30
N TYR A 239 -4.13 -3.77 25.54
CA TYR A 239 -5.28 -4.65 25.34
C TYR A 239 -6.41 -4.32 26.32
N GLN A 240 -6.10 -4.16 27.61
CA GLN A 240 -7.08 -3.80 28.65
C GLN A 240 -7.76 -2.47 28.35
N MET A 241 -6.98 -1.41 28.06
CA MET A 241 -7.51 -0.11 27.63
C MET A 241 -8.44 -0.25 26.42
N SER A 242 -8.05 -1.08 25.44
CA SER A 242 -8.89 -1.30 24.26
C SER A 242 -10.19 -2.03 24.57
N SER A 243 -10.18 -3.01 25.47
CA SER A 243 -11.40 -3.71 25.89
C SER A 243 -12.36 -2.79 26.64
N GLU A 244 -11.85 -1.89 27.49
CA GLU A 244 -12.67 -0.92 28.23
C GLU A 244 -13.40 0.04 27.29
N LEU A 245 -12.71 0.62 26.30
CA LEU A 245 -13.36 1.52 25.32
C LEU A 245 -14.38 0.79 24.43
N ILE A 246 -14.09 -0.46 24.06
CA ILE A 246 -15.02 -1.29 23.29
C ILE A 246 -16.27 -1.59 24.12
N ALA A 247 -16.10 -1.95 25.40
CA ALA A 247 -17.19 -2.19 26.33
C ALA A 247 -18.02 -0.92 26.56
N LEU A 248 -17.37 0.22 26.76
CA LEU A 248 -18.03 1.51 26.96
C LEU A 248 -18.86 1.89 25.73
N ARG A 249 -18.36 1.70 24.50
CA ARG A 249 -19.18 1.92 23.31
C ARG A 249 -20.43 1.03 23.29
N GLN A 250 -20.33 -0.21 23.75
CA GLN A 250 -21.47 -1.12 23.76
C GLN A 250 -22.57 -0.59 24.68
N THR A 251 -22.23 -0.01 25.83
CA THR A 251 -23.23 0.59 26.74
C THR A 251 -23.92 1.81 26.13
N LEU A 252 -23.29 2.52 25.20
CA LEU A 252 -23.86 3.70 24.54
C LEU A 252 -24.85 3.39 23.42
N ARG A 253 -24.93 2.12 22.98
CA ARG A 253 -25.79 1.71 21.86
C ARG A 253 -27.23 1.39 22.27
N ASP A 254 -27.49 1.16 23.55
CA ASP A 254 -28.74 0.54 24.00
C ASP A 254 -29.89 1.55 24.31
N GLY A 255 -29.81 2.77 23.78
CA GLY A 255 -30.85 3.80 23.95
C GLY A 255 -30.44 4.95 24.88
N SER A 256 -31.33 5.93 25.05
CA SER A 256 -31.16 7.03 26.00
C SER A 256 -31.40 6.55 27.44
N TYR A 257 -30.82 7.25 28.42
CA TYR A 257 -31.09 7.00 29.84
C TYR A 257 -32.40 7.64 30.29
N SER A 258 -33.01 7.10 31.34
CA SER A 258 -34.19 7.69 31.97
C SER A 258 -33.91 9.11 32.49
N GLN A 259 -34.94 9.97 32.45
CA GLN A 259 -34.84 11.36 32.95
C GLN A 259 -34.49 11.42 34.44
N SER A 260 -34.95 10.46 35.24
CA SER A 260 -34.62 10.40 36.67
C SER A 260 -33.12 10.13 36.91
N ILE A 261 -32.48 9.25 36.13
CA ILE A 261 -31.03 9.02 36.21
C ILE A 261 -30.27 10.28 35.79
N LEU A 262 -30.75 10.95 34.73
CA LEU A 262 -30.12 12.18 34.27
C LEU A 262 -30.18 13.30 35.33
N HIS A 263 -31.35 13.45 35.98
CA HIS A 263 -31.55 14.50 36.97
C HIS A 263 -30.82 14.23 38.30
N TYR A 264 -30.97 13.03 38.86
CA TYR A 264 -30.49 12.72 40.20
C TYR A 264 -29.04 12.22 40.24
N ILE A 265 -28.49 11.72 39.13
CA ILE A 265 -27.15 11.10 39.13
C ILE A 265 -26.22 11.79 38.13
N TRP A 266 -26.62 11.95 36.86
CA TRP A 266 -25.75 12.54 35.85
C TRP A 266 -25.40 14.00 36.14
N HIS A 267 -26.39 14.89 36.26
CA HIS A 267 -26.13 16.33 36.41
C HIS A 267 -25.20 16.68 37.59
N PRO A 268 -25.32 16.05 38.77
CA PRO A 268 -24.39 16.28 39.87
C PRO A 268 -22.94 15.83 39.61
N ILE A 269 -22.73 14.77 38.81
CA ILE A 269 -21.41 14.14 38.59
C ILE A 269 -20.69 14.71 37.36
N VAL A 270 -21.41 15.34 36.43
CA VAL A 270 -20.83 15.89 35.18
C VAL A 270 -19.57 16.72 35.40
N PRO A 271 -19.47 17.63 36.39
CA PRO A 271 -18.25 18.41 36.60
C PRO A 271 -17.02 17.53 36.87
N ASP A 272 -17.12 16.58 37.81
CA ASP A 272 -16.02 15.67 38.15
C ASP A 272 -15.66 14.77 36.96
N LEU A 273 -16.66 14.36 36.17
CA LEU A 273 -16.44 13.60 34.95
C LEU A 273 -15.70 14.41 33.87
N VAL A 274 -16.01 15.69 33.73
CA VAL A 274 -15.34 16.58 32.79
C VAL A 274 -13.87 16.74 33.18
N ASP A 275 -13.58 16.91 34.47
CA ASP A 275 -12.22 17.01 34.99
C ASP A 275 -11.44 15.72 34.74
N LEU A 276 -12.00 14.57 35.11
CA LEU A 276 -11.41 13.25 34.81
C LEU A 276 -11.15 13.08 33.31
N ARG A 277 -12.10 13.47 32.47
CA ARG A 277 -11.98 13.35 31.01
C ARG A 277 -10.81 14.19 30.49
N LEU A 278 -10.71 15.45 30.91
CA LEU A 278 -9.66 16.35 30.46
C LEU A 278 -8.28 15.87 30.90
N GLU A 279 -8.15 15.38 32.13
CA GLU A 279 -6.90 14.82 32.66
C GLU A 279 -6.47 13.57 31.88
N VAL A 280 -7.36 12.60 31.66
CA VAL A 280 -7.05 11.39 30.87
C VAL A 280 -6.56 11.77 29.47
N VAL A 281 -7.26 12.70 28.82
CA VAL A 281 -6.89 13.18 27.48
C VAL A 281 -5.54 13.87 27.50
N TYR A 282 -5.28 14.71 28.50
CA TYR A 282 -4.01 15.40 28.67
C TYR A 282 -2.85 14.41 28.82
N TRP A 283 -2.93 13.48 29.77
CA TRP A 283 -1.87 12.52 30.05
C TRP A 283 -1.60 11.57 28.88
N LEU A 284 -2.65 11.06 28.23
CA LEU A 284 -2.48 10.24 27.02
C LEU A 284 -1.83 11.02 25.87
N ARG A 285 -2.16 12.30 25.69
CA ARG A 285 -1.51 13.16 24.69
C ARG A 285 -0.06 13.47 25.06
N GLN A 286 0.27 13.61 26.36
CA GLN A 286 1.63 13.73 26.84
C GLN A 286 2.45 12.45 26.61
N THR A 287 1.87 11.27 26.86
CA THR A 287 2.51 9.97 26.55
C THR A 287 2.83 9.82 25.07
N ALA A 288 2.10 10.52 24.19
CA ALA A 288 2.40 10.54 22.76
C ALA A 288 3.61 11.43 22.37
N MET A 289 4.15 12.21 23.32
CA MET A 289 5.36 13.01 23.13
C MET A 289 6.56 12.32 23.79
N PRO A 290 7.71 12.25 23.10
CA PRO A 290 8.91 11.64 23.67
C PRO A 290 9.41 12.46 24.86
N LEU A 291 9.82 11.79 25.94
CA LEU A 291 10.53 12.39 27.07
C LEU A 291 11.76 13.17 26.59
N ARG A 292 11.97 14.38 27.13
CA ARG A 292 13.23 15.11 26.89
C ARG A 292 14.31 14.60 27.85
N PRO A 293 15.60 14.69 27.48
CA PRO A 293 16.67 14.27 28.36
C PRO A 293 16.66 15.09 29.67
N GLY A 294 16.56 14.41 30.81
CA GLY A 294 16.58 15.04 32.14
C GLY A 294 15.21 15.48 32.69
N GLU A 295 14.10 15.14 32.03
CA GLU A 295 12.76 15.26 32.61
C GLU A 295 12.46 14.05 33.51
N ASP A 296 11.92 14.31 34.70
CA ASP A 296 11.41 13.29 35.62
C ASP A 296 10.04 12.76 35.14
N ILE A 297 9.60 11.62 35.68
CA ILE A 297 8.23 11.14 35.44
C ILE A 297 7.30 12.00 36.27
N ASP A 298 6.45 12.80 35.62
CA ASP A 298 5.40 13.53 36.32
C ASP A 298 4.41 12.54 36.96
N GLU A 299 4.12 12.73 38.25
CA GLU A 299 3.07 11.97 38.92
C GLU A 299 1.69 12.44 38.41
N THR A 300 0.82 11.49 38.06
CA THR A 300 -0.55 11.82 37.66
C THR A 300 -1.50 11.71 38.85
N GLU A 301 -2.56 12.51 38.86
CA GLU A 301 -3.63 12.43 39.87
C GLU A 301 -4.82 11.57 39.40
N LEU A 302 -4.67 10.83 38.29
CA LEU A 302 -5.78 10.12 37.63
C LEU A 302 -6.46 9.08 38.52
N LEU A 303 -5.69 8.35 39.33
CA LEU A 303 -6.24 7.37 40.29
C LEU A 303 -7.13 8.06 41.32
N ALA A 304 -6.66 9.17 41.91
CA ALA A 304 -7.39 9.91 42.94
C ALA A 304 -8.68 10.52 42.37
N ILE A 305 -8.64 11.09 41.17
CA ILE A 305 -9.83 11.66 40.50
C ILE A 305 -10.81 10.53 40.13
N ALA A 306 -10.33 9.38 39.67
CA ALA A 306 -11.18 8.23 39.36
C ALA A 306 -11.91 7.69 40.61
N GLU A 307 -11.20 7.59 41.75
CA GLU A 307 -11.79 7.23 43.05
C GLU A 307 -12.83 8.25 43.52
N GLN A 308 -12.56 9.55 43.34
CA GLN A 308 -13.51 10.62 43.64
C GLN A 308 -14.80 10.49 42.81
N VAL A 309 -14.68 10.25 41.49
CA VAL A 309 -15.84 10.06 40.60
C VAL A 309 -16.64 8.82 41.00
N GLN A 310 -16.00 7.72 41.36
CA GLN A 310 -16.69 6.50 41.83
C GLN A 310 -17.37 6.70 43.19
N GLY A 311 -16.70 7.38 44.13
CA GLY A 311 -17.28 7.75 45.42
C GLY A 311 -18.54 8.59 45.23
N ARG A 312 -18.46 9.62 44.38
CA ARG A 312 -19.59 10.50 44.09
C ARG A 312 -20.73 9.79 43.37
N LEU A 313 -20.43 8.87 42.45
CA LEU A 313 -21.44 8.00 41.85
C LEU A 313 -22.21 7.17 42.89
N THR A 314 -21.50 6.68 43.91
CA THR A 314 -22.09 5.89 45.00
C THR A 314 -23.00 6.76 45.87
N ASP A 315 -22.54 7.96 46.22
CA ASP A 315 -23.31 8.92 47.03
C ASP A 315 -24.59 9.38 46.32
N GLU A 316 -24.50 9.75 45.04
CA GLU A 316 -25.66 10.16 44.24
C GLU A 316 -26.62 8.99 43.97
N SER A 317 -26.09 7.77 43.81
CA SER A 317 -26.93 6.56 43.72
C SER A 317 -27.72 6.31 45.03
N LEU A 318 -27.13 6.59 46.19
CA LEU A 318 -27.81 6.50 47.49
C LEU A 318 -28.87 7.60 47.65
N LEU A 319 -28.60 8.82 47.18
CA LEU A 319 -29.58 9.91 47.17
C LEU A 319 -30.77 9.58 46.25
N TYR A 320 -30.50 9.06 45.06
CA TYR A 320 -31.55 8.57 44.16
C TYR A 320 -32.38 7.45 44.80
N SER A 321 -31.73 6.48 45.46
CA SER A 321 -32.45 5.42 46.18
C SER A 321 -33.36 5.97 47.28
N LYS A 322 -32.91 6.96 48.06
CA LYS A 322 -33.75 7.64 49.07
C LYS A 322 -34.93 8.35 48.44
N ALA A 323 -34.74 9.05 47.33
CA ALA A 323 -35.80 9.75 46.59
C ALA A 323 -36.85 8.80 46.02
N VAL A 324 -36.45 7.58 45.61
CA VAL A 324 -37.38 6.53 45.17
C VAL A 324 -38.18 5.98 46.35
N VAL A 325 -37.52 5.73 47.49
CA VAL A 325 -38.19 5.21 48.70
C VAL A 325 -39.14 6.24 49.32
N SER A 326 -38.81 7.53 49.27
CA SER A 326 -39.67 8.64 49.73
C SER A 326 -40.84 8.93 48.79
N GLY A 327 -40.84 8.36 47.58
CA GLY A 327 -41.87 8.60 46.55
C GLY A 327 -41.68 9.91 45.77
N GLU A 328 -40.56 10.61 45.96
CA GLU A 328 -40.21 11.84 45.23
C GLU A 328 -39.78 11.57 43.77
N SER A 329 -39.36 10.33 43.46
CA SER A 329 -38.97 9.91 42.13
C SER A 329 -39.49 8.52 41.79
N ALA A 330 -39.85 8.28 40.53
CA ALA A 330 -40.18 6.95 40.04
C ALA A 330 -38.91 6.11 39.83
N LEU A 331 -39.00 4.81 40.13
CA LEU A 331 -37.91 3.85 39.87
C LEU A 331 -37.65 3.74 38.37
N SER A 332 -36.42 4.00 37.96
CA SER A 332 -35.96 3.86 36.58
C SER A 332 -35.87 2.37 36.20
N PRO A 333 -35.97 2.03 34.91
CA PRO A 333 -35.75 0.66 34.45
C PRO A 333 -34.42 0.12 34.97
N ALA A 334 -34.41 -1.12 35.49
CA ALA A 334 -33.21 -1.73 36.05
C ALA A 334 -32.04 -1.76 35.04
N ASN A 335 -32.36 -1.97 33.75
CA ASN A 335 -31.37 -1.95 32.68
C ASN A 335 -30.64 -0.60 32.58
N ASP A 336 -31.34 0.52 32.73
CA ASP A 336 -30.74 1.86 32.63
C ASP A 336 -29.82 2.14 33.82
N ILE A 337 -30.22 1.72 35.01
CA ILE A 337 -29.41 1.88 36.24
C ILE A 337 -28.11 1.08 36.11
N VAL A 338 -28.21 -0.20 35.73
CA VAL A 338 -27.04 -1.07 35.56
C VAL A 338 -26.13 -0.55 34.46
N ARG A 339 -26.70 -0.17 33.31
CA ARG A 339 -25.93 0.36 32.18
C ARG A 339 -25.22 1.66 32.52
N PHE A 340 -25.86 2.54 33.28
CA PHE A 340 -25.28 3.80 33.72
C PHE A 340 -24.13 3.57 34.71
N GLN A 341 -24.35 2.77 35.77
CA GLN A 341 -23.31 2.45 36.73
C GLN A 341 -22.13 1.72 36.08
N PHE A 342 -22.41 0.80 35.15
CA PHE A 342 -21.38 0.09 34.41
C PHE A 342 -20.57 1.06 33.53
N ALA A 343 -21.22 1.96 32.77
CA ALA A 343 -20.52 2.96 31.95
C ALA A 343 -19.57 3.84 32.77
N PHE A 344 -20.00 4.33 33.94
CA PHE A 344 -19.15 5.13 34.81
C PHE A 344 -17.99 4.32 35.43
N SER A 345 -18.24 3.07 35.78
CA SER A 345 -17.18 2.17 36.24
C SER A 345 -16.10 1.97 35.17
N LEU A 346 -16.50 1.77 33.91
CA LEU A 346 -15.57 1.65 32.77
C LEU A 346 -14.78 2.95 32.55
N ILE A 347 -15.42 4.12 32.69
CA ILE A 347 -14.74 5.42 32.55
C ILE A 347 -13.66 5.60 33.63
N ALA A 348 -14.01 5.34 34.89
CA ALA A 348 -13.06 5.43 36.00
C ALA A 348 -11.94 4.38 35.88
N HIS A 349 -12.27 3.14 35.50
CA HIS A 349 -11.28 2.10 35.31
C HIS A 349 -10.34 2.41 34.15
N PHE A 350 -10.85 2.96 33.04
CA PHE A 350 -10.01 3.41 31.93
C PHE A 350 -9.02 4.49 32.34
N ALA A 351 -9.40 5.41 33.23
CA ALA A 351 -8.49 6.43 33.75
C ALA A 351 -7.32 5.81 34.54
N VAL A 352 -7.59 4.80 35.36
CA VAL A 352 -6.55 4.04 36.09
C VAL A 352 -5.62 3.31 35.11
N LEU A 353 -6.17 2.70 34.06
CA LEU A 353 -5.34 2.04 33.04
C LEU A 353 -4.50 3.05 32.22
N ALA A 354 -5.03 4.26 32.00
CA ALA A 354 -4.30 5.33 31.31
C ALA A 354 -3.09 5.82 32.15
N ASP A 355 -3.24 5.88 33.47
CA ASP A 355 -2.15 6.19 34.42
C ASP A 355 -1.06 5.10 34.41
N GLU A 356 -1.47 3.83 34.53
CA GLU A 356 -0.53 2.70 34.46
C GLU A 356 0.19 2.67 33.10
N PHE A 357 -0.54 2.94 32.01
CA PHE A 357 0.05 3.02 30.67
C PHE A 357 1.06 4.17 30.55
N HIS A 358 0.74 5.36 31.08
CA HIS A 358 1.67 6.49 31.09
C HIS A 358 2.98 6.12 31.79
N THR A 359 2.87 5.61 33.02
CA THR A 359 4.00 5.22 33.86
C THR A 359 4.87 4.15 33.18
N LEU A 360 4.26 3.08 32.67
CA LEU A 360 4.98 2.00 31.99
C LEU A 360 5.74 2.45 30.73
N ILE A 361 5.17 3.37 29.96
CA ILE A 361 5.85 3.93 28.78
C ILE A 361 7.02 4.82 29.22
N ARG A 362 6.84 5.66 30.24
CA ARG A 362 7.89 6.55 30.75
C ARG A 362 9.06 5.80 31.36
N GLU A 363 8.79 4.78 32.18
CA GLU A 363 9.81 3.87 32.71
C GLU A 363 10.59 3.16 31.58
N TYR A 364 9.88 2.72 30.54
CA TYR A 364 10.52 2.10 29.39
C TYR A 364 11.42 3.10 28.64
N GLU A 365 10.96 4.33 28.41
CA GLU A 365 11.75 5.39 27.76
C GLU A 365 13.03 5.73 28.56
N MET A 366 12.95 5.79 29.89
CA MET A 366 14.12 6.00 30.76
C MET A 366 15.09 4.81 30.78
N SER A 367 14.57 3.59 30.65
CA SER A 367 15.39 2.37 30.61
C SER A 367 16.17 2.20 29.30
N LEU A 368 15.83 2.97 28.27
CA LEU A 368 16.57 2.94 27.01
C LEU A 368 17.97 3.52 27.24
N PRO A 369 19.04 2.80 26.87
CA PRO A 369 20.39 3.34 27.00
C PRO A 369 20.46 4.68 26.27
N GLU A 370 21.06 5.70 26.91
CA GLU A 370 21.40 6.97 26.27
C GLU A 370 21.93 6.64 24.89
N LYS A 371 21.34 7.24 23.83
CA LYS A 371 21.74 7.00 22.46
C LYS A 371 23.19 7.47 22.29
N THR A 372 24.14 6.61 22.64
CA THR A 372 25.52 6.76 22.22
C THR A 372 25.47 6.71 20.71
N ASN A 373 25.83 7.82 20.06
CA ASN A 373 25.86 8.03 18.60
C ASN A 373 26.76 7.03 17.84
N ARG A 374 27.20 5.92 18.45
CA ARG A 374 27.87 4.83 17.77
C ARG A 374 26.83 4.00 17.03
N PHE A 375 26.83 4.21 15.73
CA PHE A 375 26.04 3.48 14.76
C PHE A 375 26.43 1.99 14.76
N ASP A 376 25.65 1.16 15.47
CA ASP A 376 25.85 -0.30 15.53
C ASP A 376 25.33 -0.98 14.25
N TRP A 377 26.14 -0.89 13.20
CA TRP A 377 25.84 -1.50 11.91
C TRP A 377 25.72 -3.02 12.01
N TRP A 378 26.56 -3.65 12.82
CA TRP A 378 26.62 -5.10 12.99
C TRP A 378 25.39 -5.65 13.73
N GLY A 379 24.93 -5.00 14.79
CA GLY A 379 23.72 -5.41 15.50
C GLY A 379 22.43 -5.19 14.70
N ARG A 380 22.38 -4.16 13.83
CA ARG A 380 21.27 -3.97 12.88
C ARG A 380 21.29 -5.02 11.77
N LEU A 381 22.46 -5.28 11.17
CA LEU A 381 22.61 -6.30 10.14
C LEU A 381 22.27 -7.71 10.68
N ARG A 382 22.71 -8.04 11.90
CA ARG A 382 22.41 -9.33 12.53
C ARG A 382 20.92 -9.51 12.80
N ARG A 383 20.23 -8.45 13.27
CA ARG A 383 18.77 -8.46 13.43
C ARG A 383 18.06 -8.64 12.09
N TYR A 384 18.49 -7.90 11.07
CA TYR A 384 17.95 -8.05 9.72
C TYR A 384 18.13 -9.46 9.17
N LEU A 385 19.33 -10.06 9.29
CA LEU A 385 19.57 -11.44 8.86
C LEU A 385 18.74 -12.45 9.65
N ALA A 386 18.49 -12.20 10.94
CA ALA A 386 17.60 -13.03 11.75
C ALA A 386 16.13 -12.92 11.29
N GLU A 387 15.63 -11.70 11.05
CA GLU A 387 14.29 -11.45 10.49
C GLU A 387 14.13 -12.08 9.11
N CYS A 388 15.14 -11.97 8.23
CA CYS A 388 15.15 -12.66 6.94
C CYS A 388 15.08 -14.18 7.12
N LYS A 389 15.88 -14.75 8.04
CA LYS A 389 15.84 -16.18 8.33
C LYS A 389 14.45 -16.62 8.82
N GLU A 390 13.86 -15.89 9.75
CA GLU A 390 12.50 -16.16 10.24
C GLU A 390 11.46 -16.07 9.13
N TYR A 391 11.57 -15.06 8.26
CA TYR A 391 10.70 -14.90 7.10
C TYR A 391 10.77 -16.11 6.15
N TRP A 392 11.98 -16.56 5.81
CA TRP A 392 12.18 -17.71 4.92
C TRP A 392 11.71 -19.02 5.53
N ILE A 393 11.96 -19.23 6.82
CA ILE A 393 11.43 -20.40 7.55
C ILE A 393 9.90 -20.37 7.49
N HIS A 394 9.29 -19.24 7.83
CA HIS A 394 7.84 -19.08 7.78
C HIS A 394 7.30 -19.32 6.36
N TRP A 395 7.93 -18.75 5.32
CA TRP A 395 7.53 -18.94 3.93
C TRP A 395 7.63 -20.41 3.47
N TRP A 396 8.64 -21.13 3.94
CA TRP A 396 8.80 -22.55 3.61
C TRP A 396 7.65 -23.39 4.20
N HIS A 397 7.26 -23.09 5.44
CA HIS A 397 6.16 -23.75 6.14
C HIS A 397 4.76 -23.33 5.65
N LEU A 398 4.64 -22.21 4.92
CA LEU A 398 3.36 -21.85 4.31
C LEU A 398 2.95 -22.88 3.24
N PRO A 399 1.68 -23.33 3.23
CA PRO A 399 1.17 -24.19 2.16
C PRO A 399 1.27 -23.46 0.82
N PHE A 400 1.38 -24.21 -0.28
CA PHE A 400 1.54 -23.59 -1.62
C PHE A 400 0.38 -22.63 -1.93
N TRP A 401 -0.84 -23.00 -1.55
CA TRP A 401 -2.05 -22.18 -1.63
C TRP A 401 -2.38 -21.57 -0.27
N ALA A 402 -1.56 -20.60 0.17
CA ALA A 402 -1.68 -20.01 1.50
C ALA A 402 -2.76 -18.92 1.62
N PHE A 403 -3.19 -18.32 0.51
CA PHE A 403 -4.02 -17.11 0.56
C PHE A 403 -5.39 -17.33 -0.11
N GLY A 404 -6.42 -16.80 0.54
CA GLY A 404 -7.81 -16.80 0.07
C GLY A 404 -8.51 -18.17 0.17
N ASN A 405 -9.82 -18.15 0.46
CA ASN A 405 -10.67 -19.34 0.43
C ASN A 405 -11.13 -19.62 -1.01
N MET A 406 -10.22 -20.11 -1.86
CA MET A 406 -10.50 -20.35 -3.28
C MET A 406 -10.34 -21.82 -3.65
N THR A 407 -11.28 -22.32 -4.46
CA THR A 407 -11.18 -23.62 -5.12
C THR A 407 -10.02 -23.66 -6.12
N LEU A 408 -9.45 -24.85 -6.39
CA LEU A 408 -8.36 -25.00 -7.36
C LEU A 408 -8.69 -24.40 -8.74
N ARG A 409 -9.93 -24.55 -9.20
CA ARG A 409 -10.41 -23.94 -10.44
C ARG A 409 -10.29 -22.41 -10.42
N GLN A 410 -10.71 -21.75 -9.35
CA GLN A 410 -10.60 -20.29 -9.23
C GLN A 410 -9.14 -19.82 -9.23
N ARG A 411 -8.22 -20.60 -8.65
CA ARG A 411 -6.79 -20.29 -8.60
C ARG A 411 -6.10 -20.37 -9.96
N LEU A 412 -6.52 -21.32 -10.80
CA LEU A 412 -5.88 -21.60 -12.09
C LEU A 412 -6.53 -20.90 -13.29
N VAL A 413 -7.81 -20.50 -13.19
CA VAL A 413 -8.52 -19.82 -14.30
C VAL A 413 -7.86 -18.51 -14.70
N HIS A 414 -7.43 -17.69 -13.72
CA HIS A 414 -6.79 -16.41 -14.03
C HIS A 414 -5.40 -16.59 -14.69
N PRO A 415 -4.46 -17.38 -14.15
CA PRO A 415 -3.20 -17.69 -14.82
C PRO A 415 -3.37 -18.26 -16.23
N LEU A 416 -4.33 -19.17 -16.41
CA LEU A 416 -4.64 -19.75 -17.72
C LEU A 416 -5.14 -18.69 -18.69
N ARG A 417 -6.10 -17.86 -18.27
CA ARG A 417 -6.63 -16.78 -19.10
C ARG A 417 -5.54 -15.79 -19.48
N LEU A 418 -4.73 -15.35 -18.52
CA LEU A 418 -3.64 -14.40 -18.76
C LEU A 418 -2.67 -14.95 -19.80
N SER A 419 -2.22 -16.19 -19.62
CA SER A 419 -1.28 -16.86 -20.55
C SER A 419 -1.85 -17.02 -21.96
N LEU A 420 -3.11 -17.44 -22.07
CA LEU A 420 -3.81 -17.56 -23.35
C LEU A 420 -3.93 -16.20 -24.02
N SER A 421 -4.32 -15.17 -23.26
CA SER A 421 -4.55 -13.83 -23.78
C SER A 421 -3.26 -13.22 -24.34
N ILE A 422 -2.16 -13.34 -23.60
CA ILE A 422 -0.84 -12.83 -24.04
C ILE A 422 -0.41 -13.55 -25.31
N THR A 423 -0.50 -14.87 -25.34
CA THR A 423 -0.09 -15.67 -26.51
C THR A 423 -0.93 -15.32 -27.73
N LEU A 424 -2.26 -15.29 -27.58
CA LEU A 424 -3.20 -14.98 -28.67
C LEU A 424 -3.06 -13.53 -29.18
N PHE A 425 -2.65 -12.60 -28.33
CA PHE A 425 -2.42 -11.21 -28.72
C PHE A 425 -1.03 -11.00 -29.33
N ALA A 426 -0.01 -11.72 -28.85
CA ALA A 426 1.36 -11.64 -29.36
C ALA A 426 1.48 -12.16 -30.80
N LEU A 427 0.78 -13.24 -31.15
CA LEU A 427 0.88 -13.85 -32.48
C LEU A 427 0.47 -12.90 -33.63
N PRO A 428 -0.70 -12.25 -33.61
CA PRO A 428 -1.04 -11.23 -34.63
C PRO A 428 -0.08 -10.05 -34.65
N LEU A 429 0.46 -9.66 -33.49
CA LEU A 429 1.36 -8.52 -33.38
C LEU A 429 2.74 -8.83 -33.98
N ILE A 430 3.22 -10.08 -33.84
CA ILE A 430 4.40 -10.60 -34.54
C ILE A 430 4.15 -10.64 -36.05
N ALA A 431 2.96 -11.09 -36.49
CA ALA A 431 2.60 -11.06 -37.90
C ALA A 431 2.66 -9.65 -38.50
N TRP A 432 2.16 -8.67 -37.75
CA TRP A 432 2.21 -7.27 -38.16
C TRP A 432 3.66 -6.74 -38.18
N ALA A 433 4.47 -7.09 -37.18
CA ALA A 433 5.89 -6.72 -37.12
C ALA A 433 6.69 -7.22 -38.34
N GLN A 434 6.36 -8.38 -38.91
CA GLN A 434 7.03 -8.88 -40.11
C GLN A 434 6.76 -8.04 -41.37
N GLY A 435 5.62 -7.35 -41.41
CA GLY A 435 5.25 -6.47 -42.53
C GLY A 435 5.61 -5.01 -42.33
N GLU A 436 5.86 -4.58 -41.08
CA GLU A 436 6.04 -3.18 -40.71
C GLU A 436 7.19 -3.01 -39.70
N PRO A 437 8.35 -2.43 -40.10
CA PRO A 437 9.54 -2.31 -39.24
C PRO A 437 9.30 -1.47 -37.97
N VAL A 438 8.35 -0.54 -38.05
CA VAL A 438 7.91 0.26 -36.90
C VAL A 438 7.31 -0.63 -35.82
N VAL A 439 6.49 -1.61 -36.20
CA VAL A 439 5.84 -2.53 -35.27
C VAL A 439 6.84 -3.54 -34.72
N GLU A 440 7.86 -3.94 -35.49
CA GLU A 440 8.97 -4.73 -34.95
C GLU A 440 9.70 -4.00 -33.81
N SER A 441 9.97 -2.70 -34.00
CA SER A 441 10.70 -1.89 -33.03
C SER A 441 9.92 -1.53 -31.76
N TYR A 442 8.58 -1.43 -31.86
CA TYR A 442 7.74 -0.90 -30.78
C TYR A 442 6.58 -1.80 -30.37
N GLY A 443 6.38 -2.93 -31.05
CA GLY A 443 5.24 -3.83 -30.84
C GLY A 443 5.12 -4.32 -29.40
N PHE A 444 6.23 -4.46 -28.68
CA PHE A 444 6.19 -4.83 -27.27
C PHE A 444 5.41 -3.84 -26.38
N TRP A 445 5.31 -2.55 -26.76
CA TRP A 445 4.46 -1.58 -26.06
C TRP A 445 2.96 -1.85 -26.21
N GLY A 446 2.55 -2.69 -27.16
CA GLY A 446 1.20 -3.25 -27.23
C GLY A 446 0.97 -4.42 -26.27
N LEU A 447 2.01 -5.18 -25.92
CA LEU A 447 1.91 -6.31 -24.97
C LEU A 447 1.90 -5.85 -23.51
N VAL A 448 2.70 -4.83 -23.16
CA VAL A 448 2.79 -4.32 -21.79
C VAL A 448 1.43 -3.94 -21.19
N PRO A 449 0.54 -3.19 -21.89
CA PRO A 449 -0.82 -2.93 -21.42
C PRO A 449 -1.63 -4.18 -21.11
N LEU A 450 -1.49 -5.23 -21.91
CA LEU A 450 -2.22 -6.48 -21.71
C LEU A 450 -1.78 -7.16 -20.41
N LEU A 451 -0.47 -7.21 -20.14
CA LEU A 451 0.09 -7.77 -18.90
C LEU A 451 -0.42 -7.05 -17.65
N PHE A 452 -0.49 -5.71 -17.69
CA PHE A 452 -0.90 -4.93 -16.52
C PHE A 452 -2.41 -4.78 -16.36
N CYS A 453 -3.18 -4.68 -17.45
CA CYS A 453 -4.61 -4.40 -17.39
C CYS A 453 -5.48 -5.66 -17.31
N LEU A 454 -4.93 -6.84 -17.64
CA LEU A 454 -5.67 -8.09 -17.55
C LEU A 454 -5.77 -8.55 -16.10
N LEU A 455 -6.80 -8.10 -15.40
CA LEU A 455 -7.09 -8.44 -14.02
C LEU A 455 -8.05 -9.63 -13.92
N PRO A 456 -8.24 -10.24 -12.72
CA PRO A 456 -9.10 -11.41 -12.54
C PRO A 456 -10.56 -11.21 -12.92
N THR A 457 -11.09 -9.98 -12.84
CA THR A 457 -12.47 -9.68 -13.24
C THR A 457 -12.52 -8.69 -14.40
N PRO A 458 -13.53 -8.79 -15.29
CA PRO A 458 -13.70 -7.82 -16.37
C PRO A 458 -13.89 -6.40 -15.86
N GLY A 459 -14.65 -6.21 -14.77
CA GLY A 459 -14.88 -4.90 -14.18
C GLY A 459 -13.59 -4.25 -13.65
N ALA A 460 -12.73 -5.02 -12.96
CA ALA A 460 -11.44 -4.50 -12.52
C ALA A 460 -10.53 -4.16 -13.71
N SER A 461 -10.54 -5.00 -14.75
CA SER A 461 -9.78 -4.77 -15.99
C SER A 461 -10.26 -3.52 -16.72
N LEU A 462 -11.57 -3.28 -16.78
CA LEU A 462 -12.17 -2.08 -17.36
C LEU A 462 -11.77 -0.83 -16.59
N VAL A 463 -11.88 -0.83 -15.26
CA VAL A 463 -11.48 0.33 -14.42
C VAL A 463 -9.99 0.62 -14.59
N LYS A 464 -9.14 -0.41 -14.53
CA LYS A 464 -7.70 -0.27 -14.73
C LYS A 464 -7.35 0.18 -16.16
N GLY A 465 -8.07 -0.34 -17.15
CA GLY A 465 -7.95 0.04 -18.56
C GLY A 465 -8.33 1.51 -18.80
N THR A 466 -9.44 2.00 -18.25
CA THR A 466 -9.84 3.41 -18.35
C THR A 466 -8.82 4.33 -17.69
N LYS A 467 -8.33 3.97 -16.50
CA LYS A 467 -7.23 4.70 -15.84
C LYS A 467 -5.97 4.74 -16.72
N ARG A 468 -5.64 3.64 -17.41
CA ARG A 468 -4.53 3.59 -18.37
C ARG A 468 -4.73 4.51 -19.57
N ILE A 469 -5.93 4.52 -20.15
CA ILE A 469 -6.26 5.40 -21.28
C ILE A 469 -6.08 6.87 -20.87
N ILE A 470 -6.64 7.27 -19.74
CA ILE A 470 -6.52 8.64 -19.23
C ILE A 470 -5.04 9.01 -19.02
N GLY A 471 -4.28 8.18 -18.30
CA GLY A 471 -2.85 8.42 -18.06
C GLY A 471 -2.04 8.49 -19.35
N THR A 472 -2.34 7.61 -20.33
CA THR A 472 -1.67 7.56 -21.64
C THR A 472 -1.93 8.82 -22.46
N LEU A 473 -3.17 9.31 -22.50
CA LEU A 473 -3.53 10.51 -23.26
C LEU A 473 -2.89 11.76 -22.65
N LEU A 474 -2.94 11.92 -21.33
CA LEU A 474 -2.31 13.04 -20.63
C LEU A 474 -0.78 13.03 -20.82
N ALA A 475 -0.16 11.85 -20.73
CA ALA A 475 1.26 11.66 -20.97
C ALA A 475 1.66 11.97 -22.41
N ALA A 476 0.84 11.56 -23.39
CA ALA A 476 1.09 11.83 -24.80
C ALA A 476 1.08 13.33 -25.09
N VAL A 477 0.07 14.06 -24.61
CA VAL A 477 -0.03 15.52 -24.80
C VAL A 477 1.18 16.22 -24.19
N THR A 478 1.50 15.91 -22.94
CA THR A 478 2.65 16.52 -22.24
C THR A 478 3.98 16.16 -22.91
N ALA A 479 4.19 14.91 -23.32
CA ALA A 479 5.40 14.49 -24.02
C ALA A 479 5.57 15.18 -25.38
N ILE A 480 4.50 15.34 -26.17
CA ILE A 480 4.55 16.03 -27.47
C ILE A 480 4.90 17.52 -27.29
N ILE A 481 4.39 18.15 -26.22
CA ILE A 481 4.76 19.53 -25.85
C ILE A 481 6.25 19.60 -25.51
N CYS A 482 6.76 18.69 -24.68
CA CYS A 482 8.18 18.61 -24.31
C CYS A 482 9.09 18.40 -25.53
N VAL A 483 8.78 17.43 -26.40
CA VAL A 483 9.47 17.18 -27.68
C VAL A 483 9.45 18.40 -28.60
N SER A 484 8.36 19.17 -28.56
CA SER A 484 8.23 20.38 -29.36
C SER A 484 9.00 21.59 -28.82
N ALA A 485 9.06 21.73 -27.50
CA ALA A 485 9.68 22.87 -26.83
C ALA A 485 11.19 22.69 -26.65
N ASN A 486 11.62 21.48 -26.31
CA ASN A 486 12.99 21.15 -25.89
C ASN A 486 13.62 20.02 -26.74
N PRO A 487 13.56 20.07 -28.09
CA PRO A 487 14.07 18.98 -28.91
C PRO A 487 15.58 18.76 -28.63
N ARG A 488 15.96 17.51 -28.33
CA ARG A 488 17.35 17.08 -28.07
C ARG A 488 18.05 17.77 -26.89
N ASN A 489 17.34 18.48 -26.02
CA ASN A 489 17.92 19.13 -24.85
C ASN A 489 17.92 18.17 -23.65
N ILE A 490 18.99 17.38 -23.51
CA ILE A 490 19.13 16.37 -22.45
C ILE A 490 18.93 16.96 -21.04
N PRO A 491 19.57 18.08 -20.65
CA PRO A 491 19.32 18.70 -19.34
C PRO A 491 17.85 19.09 -19.11
N ALA A 492 17.14 19.55 -20.15
CA ALA A 492 15.72 19.86 -20.02
C ALA A 492 14.88 18.60 -19.76
N TYR A 493 15.17 17.50 -20.47
CA TYR A 493 14.49 16.22 -20.25
C TYR A 493 14.71 15.63 -18.87
N GLU A 494 15.88 15.83 -18.26
CA GLU A 494 16.13 15.44 -16.87
C GLU A 494 15.24 16.21 -15.88
N VAL A 495 15.13 17.52 -16.06
CA VAL A 495 14.25 18.35 -15.23
C VAL A 495 12.78 17.98 -15.44
N GLU A 496 12.38 17.75 -16.69
CA GLU A 496 11.02 17.29 -17.01
C GLU A 496 10.74 15.91 -16.42
N LEU A 497 11.70 14.98 -16.45
CA LEU A 497 11.60 13.65 -15.83
C LEU A 497 11.35 13.78 -14.32
N PHE A 498 12.14 14.60 -13.63
CA PHE A 498 11.95 14.86 -12.20
C PHE A 498 10.52 15.35 -11.90
N VAL A 499 10.05 16.35 -12.66
CA VAL A 499 8.72 16.94 -12.46
C VAL A 499 7.61 15.93 -12.75
N VAL A 500 7.67 15.25 -13.89
CA VAL A 500 6.64 14.31 -14.33
C VAL A 500 6.56 13.09 -13.42
N VAL A 501 7.70 12.52 -13.01
CA VAL A 501 7.73 11.39 -12.08
C VAL A 501 7.23 11.80 -10.71
N THR A 502 7.62 12.98 -10.20
CA THR A 502 7.13 13.48 -8.92
C THR A 502 5.61 13.63 -8.95
N LEU A 503 5.07 14.28 -9.98
CA LEU A 503 3.61 14.45 -10.13
C LEU A 503 2.90 13.10 -10.31
N GLY A 504 3.41 12.23 -11.18
CA GLY A 504 2.85 10.90 -11.42
C GLY A 504 2.83 10.03 -10.17
N LYS A 505 3.93 10.02 -9.40
CA LYS A 505 4.01 9.31 -8.11
C LYS A 505 3.05 9.92 -7.10
N LEU A 506 2.97 11.24 -6.98
CA LEU A 506 2.05 11.90 -6.05
C LEU A 506 0.60 11.51 -6.32
N VAL A 507 0.19 11.56 -7.59
CA VAL A 507 -1.14 11.09 -8.05
C VAL A 507 -1.31 9.59 -7.75
N SER A 508 -0.25 8.78 -7.91
CA SER A 508 -0.31 7.35 -7.65
C SER A 508 -0.57 6.97 -6.19
N LEU A 509 -0.26 7.87 -5.25
CA LEU A 509 -0.48 7.68 -3.82
C LEU A 509 -1.94 7.94 -3.40
N TYR A 510 -2.80 8.42 -4.32
CA TYR A 510 -4.24 8.59 -4.08
C TYR A 510 -5.04 7.39 -4.60
N PRO A 511 -5.71 6.60 -3.74
CA PRO A 511 -6.37 5.34 -4.15
C PRO A 511 -7.40 5.45 -5.27
N SER A 512 -8.07 6.60 -5.42
CA SER A 512 -9.08 6.82 -6.45
C SER A 512 -8.51 6.82 -7.87
N ILE A 513 -7.31 7.39 -8.05
CA ILE A 513 -6.66 7.66 -9.35
C ILE A 513 -5.27 7.02 -9.50
N ASP A 514 -4.83 6.29 -8.48
CA ASP A 514 -3.55 5.59 -8.33
C ASP A 514 -2.83 5.21 -9.64
N TYR A 515 -3.41 4.27 -10.38
CA TYR A 515 -2.80 3.68 -11.56
C TYR A 515 -2.68 4.67 -12.72
N ALA A 516 -3.56 5.66 -12.81
CA ALA A 516 -3.48 6.69 -13.84
C ALA A 516 -2.22 7.56 -13.65
N GLY A 517 -1.84 7.85 -12.40
CA GLY A 517 -0.61 8.59 -12.07
C GLY A 517 0.66 7.83 -12.46
N THR A 518 0.72 6.54 -12.13
CA THR A 518 1.86 5.69 -12.54
C THR A 518 1.95 5.58 -14.06
N VAL A 519 0.82 5.34 -14.74
CA VAL A 519 0.78 5.27 -16.21
C VAL A 519 1.16 6.60 -16.85
N PHE A 520 0.74 7.73 -16.28
CA PHE A 520 1.09 9.05 -16.79
C PHE A 520 2.62 9.24 -16.85
N ALA A 521 3.33 9.01 -15.74
CA ALA A 521 4.78 9.15 -15.72
C ALA A 521 5.49 8.09 -16.58
N PHE A 522 5.06 6.83 -16.50
CA PHE A 522 5.55 5.72 -17.32
C PHE A 522 5.48 6.03 -18.82
N THR A 523 4.29 6.42 -19.29
CA THR A 523 4.03 6.65 -20.71
C THR A 523 4.75 7.90 -21.20
N TRP A 524 4.91 8.92 -20.36
CA TRP A 524 5.67 10.12 -20.72
C TRP A 524 7.15 9.79 -20.95
N MET A 525 7.77 8.95 -20.13
CA MET A 525 9.17 8.52 -20.35
C MET A 525 9.34 7.82 -21.69
N ILE A 526 8.39 6.97 -22.06
CA ILE A 526 8.41 6.22 -23.31
C ILE A 526 8.16 7.12 -24.52
N ILE A 527 7.24 8.07 -24.43
CA ILE A 527 6.86 8.93 -25.56
C ILE A 527 7.82 10.13 -25.71
N GLY A 528 8.33 10.67 -24.62
CA GLY A 528 9.09 11.92 -24.58
C GLY A 528 10.60 11.72 -24.61
N ILE A 529 11.17 10.90 -23.72
CA ILE A 529 12.62 10.75 -23.58
C ILE A 529 13.21 9.98 -24.77
N VAL A 530 12.66 8.80 -25.05
CA VAL A 530 13.31 7.87 -25.97
C VAL A 530 13.44 8.41 -27.41
N PRO A 531 12.45 9.08 -28.03
CA PRO A 531 12.64 9.65 -29.37
C PRO A 531 13.67 10.79 -29.38
N SER A 532 13.73 11.56 -28.29
CA SER A 532 14.59 12.73 -28.18
C SER A 532 16.07 12.42 -27.97
N LEU A 533 16.39 11.19 -27.60
CA LEU A 533 17.76 10.69 -27.52
C LEU A 533 18.32 10.21 -28.86
N ASN A 534 17.46 10.00 -29.87
CA ASN A 534 17.94 9.60 -31.17
C ASN A 534 18.43 10.80 -31.98
N GLU A 535 19.75 10.90 -32.14
CA GLU A 535 20.43 11.99 -32.86
C GLU A 535 20.02 12.08 -34.34
N THR A 536 19.52 10.98 -34.93
CA THR A 536 19.15 10.93 -36.35
C THR A 536 17.74 11.43 -36.65
N TYR A 537 16.85 11.48 -35.66
CA TYR A 537 15.45 11.83 -35.89
C TYR A 537 15.24 13.33 -36.00
N ASP A 538 14.59 13.78 -37.07
CA ASP A 538 14.06 15.14 -37.11
C ASP A 538 12.84 15.29 -36.18
N ARG A 539 12.40 16.53 -35.93
CA ARG A 539 11.27 16.80 -35.04
C ARG A 539 9.97 16.12 -35.49
N THR A 540 9.72 16.04 -36.79
CA THR A 540 8.52 15.44 -37.35
C THR A 540 8.53 13.93 -37.15
N GLN A 541 9.68 13.29 -37.33
CA GLN A 541 9.93 11.89 -37.07
C GLN A 541 9.79 11.59 -35.57
N MET A 542 10.36 12.41 -34.69
CA MET A 542 10.18 12.24 -33.24
C MET A 542 8.69 12.19 -32.86
N ILE A 543 7.89 13.14 -33.35
CA ILE A 543 6.44 13.18 -33.11
C ILE A 543 5.75 11.95 -33.73
N TYR A 544 6.12 11.56 -34.95
CA TYR A 544 5.56 10.38 -35.62
C TYR A 544 5.82 9.09 -34.82
N TRP A 545 7.04 8.88 -34.32
CA TRP A 545 7.40 7.73 -33.49
C TRP A 545 6.69 7.76 -32.13
N SER A 546 6.55 8.95 -31.52
CA SER A 546 5.75 9.17 -30.31
C SER A 546 4.30 8.73 -30.51
N LEU A 547 3.67 9.08 -31.64
CA LEU A 547 2.29 8.71 -31.97
C LEU A 547 2.11 7.20 -32.15
N TRP A 548 3.09 6.51 -32.76
CA TRP A 548 3.06 5.05 -32.87
C TRP A 548 3.06 4.34 -31.51
N ARG A 549 3.83 4.85 -30.54
CA ARG A 549 3.83 4.30 -29.18
C ARG A 549 2.51 4.52 -28.46
N VAL A 550 1.88 5.68 -28.66
CA VAL A 550 0.51 5.94 -28.18
C VAL A 550 -0.46 4.93 -28.79
N ALA A 551 -0.43 4.77 -30.11
CA ALA A 551 -1.32 3.86 -30.83
C ALA A 551 -1.17 2.41 -30.33
N LEU A 552 0.06 1.89 -30.24
CA LEU A 552 0.32 0.53 -29.75
C LEU A 552 -0.12 0.34 -28.29
N THR A 553 0.14 1.33 -27.42
CA THR A 553 -0.28 1.29 -26.01
C THR A 553 -1.80 1.27 -25.88
N LEU A 554 -2.52 2.05 -26.70
CA LEU A 554 -3.97 2.06 -26.75
C LEU A 554 -4.52 0.74 -27.32
N ILE A 555 -3.96 0.23 -28.41
CA ILE A 555 -4.34 -1.06 -29.01
C ILE A 555 -4.21 -2.19 -27.98
N GLY A 556 -3.11 -2.24 -27.23
CA GLY A 556 -2.94 -3.19 -26.14
C GLY A 556 -3.98 -3.04 -25.03
N THR A 557 -4.31 -1.80 -24.67
CA THR A 557 -5.31 -1.52 -23.61
C THR A 557 -6.72 -1.91 -24.05
N PHE A 558 -7.12 -1.57 -25.28
CA PHE A 558 -8.40 -1.95 -25.86
C PHE A 558 -8.48 -3.47 -26.07
N GLY A 559 -7.43 -4.06 -26.65
CA GLY A 559 -7.33 -5.50 -26.86
C GLY A 559 -7.45 -6.29 -25.57
N GLY A 560 -6.73 -5.88 -24.53
CA GLY A 560 -6.84 -6.50 -23.20
C GLY A 560 -8.23 -6.36 -22.58
N THR A 561 -8.85 -5.19 -22.71
CA THR A 561 -10.22 -4.96 -22.23
C THR A 561 -11.22 -5.88 -22.93
N VAL A 562 -11.14 -5.96 -24.27
CA VAL A 562 -12.00 -6.85 -25.07
C VAL A 562 -11.78 -8.32 -24.68
N ILE A 563 -10.53 -8.78 -24.66
CA ILE A 563 -10.19 -10.16 -24.31
C ILE A 563 -10.71 -10.51 -22.90
N THR A 564 -10.60 -9.62 -21.92
CA THR A 564 -11.14 -9.87 -20.57
C THR A 564 -12.65 -10.02 -20.51
N CYS A 565 -13.39 -9.39 -21.42
CA CYS A 565 -14.84 -9.50 -21.50
C CYS A 565 -15.29 -10.82 -22.16
N PHE A 566 -14.50 -11.36 -23.10
CA PHE A 566 -14.90 -12.51 -23.91
C PHE A 566 -14.25 -13.84 -23.52
N VAL A 567 -13.00 -13.83 -23.03
CA VAL A 567 -12.26 -15.05 -22.69
C VAL A 567 -12.47 -15.39 -21.21
N PHE A 568 -13.34 -16.37 -20.92
CA PHE A 568 -13.67 -16.84 -19.56
C PHE A 568 -14.01 -15.69 -18.56
N PRO A 569 -15.11 -14.95 -18.78
CA PRO A 569 -15.46 -13.84 -17.90
C PRO A 569 -15.90 -14.36 -16.52
N THR A 570 -15.17 -13.93 -15.49
CA THR A 570 -15.53 -14.13 -14.08
C THR A 570 -16.02 -12.82 -13.48
N PHE A 571 -17.34 -12.66 -13.37
CA PHE A 571 -17.95 -11.44 -12.83
C PHE A 571 -17.80 -11.35 -11.31
N ALA A 572 -17.52 -10.15 -10.82
CA ALA A 572 -17.33 -9.88 -9.40
C ALA A 572 -18.57 -10.22 -8.57
N MET A 573 -19.77 -9.95 -9.09
CA MET A 573 -21.04 -10.30 -8.44
C MET A 573 -21.20 -11.80 -8.23
N THR A 574 -20.80 -12.62 -9.21
CA THR A 574 -20.83 -14.08 -9.08
C THR A 574 -19.82 -14.58 -8.06
N LYS A 575 -18.68 -13.90 -7.91
CA LYS A 575 -17.69 -14.21 -6.86
C LYS A 575 -18.22 -13.83 -5.49
N LEU A 576 -18.73 -12.61 -5.34
CA LEU A 576 -19.32 -12.12 -4.09
C LEU A 576 -20.47 -13.02 -3.62
N ASN A 577 -21.42 -13.35 -4.49
CA ASN A 577 -22.55 -14.22 -4.14
C ASN A 577 -22.11 -15.62 -3.69
N LYS A 578 -21.00 -16.14 -4.24
CA LYS A 578 -20.45 -17.44 -3.82
C LYS A 578 -19.73 -17.37 -2.49
N GLU A 579 -18.95 -16.33 -2.24
CA GLU A 579 -18.29 -16.11 -0.95
C GLU A 579 -19.33 -15.86 0.15
N SER A 580 -20.32 -15.00 -0.10
CA SER A 580 -21.43 -14.76 0.83
C SER A 580 -22.25 -16.01 1.09
N ALA A 581 -22.53 -16.83 0.06
CA ALA A 581 -23.20 -18.12 0.26
C ALA A 581 -22.35 -19.11 1.07
N HIS A 582 -21.02 -19.10 0.88
CA HIS A 582 -20.11 -19.95 1.66
C HIS A 582 -20.07 -19.52 3.12
N GLU A 583 -19.96 -18.22 3.41
CA GLU A 583 -20.00 -17.68 4.78
C GLU A 583 -21.32 -18.02 5.49
N LEU A 584 -22.44 -18.01 4.77
CA LEU A 584 -23.76 -18.37 5.32
C LEU A 584 -23.94 -19.88 5.56
N LEU A 585 -23.21 -20.75 4.85
CA LEU A 585 -23.36 -22.21 4.92
C LEU A 585 -22.36 -22.90 5.83
N THR A 586 -21.25 -22.25 6.21
CA THR A 586 -20.38 -22.70 7.30
C THR A 586 -20.87 -22.10 8.61
N PRO A 587 -21.43 -22.88 9.56
CA PRO A 587 -21.64 -22.39 10.91
C PRO A 587 -20.27 -22.07 11.51
N GLY A 588 -20.12 -20.84 12.01
CA GLY A 588 -18.91 -20.38 12.70
C GLY A 588 -18.65 -21.09 14.01
#